data_AF-A0A9X1NB29-F1
#
_entry.id   AF-A0A9X1NB29-F1
#
_cell.length_a   1.000
_cell.length_b   1.000
_cell.length_c   1.000
_cell.angle_alpha   90.00
_cell.angle_beta   90.00
_cell.angle_gamma   90.00
#
_symmetry.space_group_name_H-M   'P 1'
#
loop_
_entity.id
_entity.type
_entity.pdbx_description
1 polymer ?
#
loop_
_entity_poly.entity_id
_entity_poly.type
_entity_poly.pdbx_seq_one_letter_code
_entity_poly.pdbx_strand_id
1 'polypeptide(L)'
;MGRQIIQQPDGLYAIFSTSADAFIRWDGTREEITQFFADEAANDARRSVERLFDSIDEGGPRRAYHQFALTWDEALDLDHQTGGGYCADKGITPHPT
;
A
#
# COMPACT_ATOMS: atom_id res chain seq x y z
N MET A 1 6.66 12.17 8.42
CA MET A 1 6.30 13.55 8.84
C MET A 1 4.97 13.49 9.55
N GLY A 2 4.82 14.20 10.68
CA GLY A 2 3.64 14.11 11.55
C GLY A 2 2.49 15.01 11.09
N ARG A 3 1.26 14.51 11.16
CA ARG A 3 0.04 15.29 10.99
C ARG A 3 -0.70 15.27 12.32
N GLN A 4 -1.26 16.40 12.74
CA GLN A 4 -1.99 16.53 14.00
C GLN A 4 -3.41 17.04 13.74
N ILE A 5 -4.38 16.38 14.37
CA ILE A 5 -5.77 16.86 14.40
C ILE A 5 -5.89 17.84 15.59
N ILE A 6 -6.41 19.03 15.32
CA ILE A 6 -6.59 20.10 16.32
C ILE A 6 -8.07 20.48 16.36
N GLN A 7 -8.67 20.50 17.54
CA GLN A 7 -10.05 20.98 17.70
C GLN A 7 -10.09 22.51 17.67
N GLN A 8 -11.01 23.07 16.89
CA GLN A 8 -11.25 24.50 16.72
C GLN A 8 -12.26 25.03 17.76
N PRO A 9 -12.29 26.35 18.04
CA PRO A 9 -13.20 26.94 19.01
C PRO A 9 -14.69 26.77 18.70
N ASP A 10 -15.04 26.59 17.44
CA ASP A 10 -16.41 26.34 16.96
C ASP A 10 -16.84 24.86 17.10
N GLY A 11 -15.94 23.99 17.56
CA GLY A 11 -16.18 22.56 17.76
C GLY A 11 -15.81 21.69 16.56
N LEU A 12 -15.38 22.28 15.44
CA LEU A 12 -14.86 21.56 14.28
C LEU A 12 -13.38 21.19 14.46
N TYR A 13 -12.79 20.54 13.46
CA TYR A 13 -11.42 20.05 13.50
C TYR A 13 -10.61 20.54 12.30
N ALA A 14 -9.35 20.87 12.57
CA ALA A 14 -8.35 21.22 11.57
C ALA A 14 -7.20 20.19 11.57
N ILE A 15 -6.45 20.13 10.47
CA ILE A 15 -5.25 19.30 10.36
C ILE A 15 -4.04 20.20 10.18
N PHE A 16 -3.11 20.13 11.12
CA PHE A 16 -1.80 20.78 11.04
C PHE A 16 -0.74 19.79 10.56
N SER A 17 0.06 20.19 9.58
CA SER A 17 1.19 19.39 9.08
C SER A 17 2.50 19.97 9.58
N THR A 18 3.28 19.16 10.31
CA THR A 18 4.61 19.58 10.76
C THR A 18 5.66 19.58 9.67
N SER A 19 5.37 19.00 8.50
CA SER A 19 6.29 19.09 7.35
C SER A 19 6.18 20.41 6.61
N ALA A 20 5.00 21.03 6.66
CA ALA A 20 4.67 22.24 5.92
C ALA A 20 4.54 23.45 6.85
N ASP A 21 4.65 23.23 8.16
CA ASP A 21 4.37 24.21 9.22
C ASP A 21 3.06 25.00 8.98
N ALA A 22 2.04 24.29 8.51
CA ALA A 22 0.80 24.87 8.05
C ALA A 22 -0.43 23.99 8.30
N PHE A 23 -1.59 24.65 8.44
CA PHE A 23 -2.88 23.97 8.36
C PHE A 23 -3.16 23.58 6.90
N ILE A 24 -3.40 22.29 6.69
CA ILE A 24 -3.70 21.73 5.37
C ILE A 24 -5.20 21.45 5.18
N ARG A 25 -5.96 21.55 6.27
CA ARG A 25 -7.42 21.45 6.29
C ARG A 25 -7.98 22.18 7.51
N TRP A 26 -9.14 22.78 7.36
CA TRP A 26 -9.89 23.52 8.39
C TRP A 26 -11.36 23.13 8.34
N ASP A 27 -12.08 23.45 9.41
CA ASP A 27 -13.54 23.38 9.55
C ASP A 27 -14.12 22.00 9.21
N GLY A 28 -13.39 20.94 9.54
CA GLY A 28 -13.78 19.56 9.27
C GLY A 28 -14.60 18.98 10.42
N THR A 29 -15.69 18.29 10.09
CA THR A 29 -16.37 17.38 11.01
C THR A 29 -15.49 16.16 11.33
N ARG A 30 -15.83 15.43 12.39
CA ARG A 30 -15.12 14.19 12.76
C ARG A 30 -15.08 13.18 11.61
N GLU A 31 -16.20 13.05 10.91
CA GLU A 31 -16.38 12.15 9.78
C GLU A 31 -15.49 12.58 8.61
N GLU A 32 -15.46 13.87 8.27
CA GLU A 32 -14.63 14.39 7.18
C GLU A 32 -13.12 14.29 7.46
N ILE A 33 -12.70 14.54 8.71
CA ILE A 33 -11.30 14.33 9.10
C ILE A 33 -10.94 12.85 9.01
N THR A 34 -11.82 11.96 9.47
CA THR A 34 -11.60 10.51 9.38
C THR A 34 -11.47 10.07 7.94
N GLN A 35 -12.38 10.52 7.07
CA GLN A 35 -12.35 10.20 5.65
C GLN A 35 -11.08 10.70 4.97
N PHE A 36 -10.62 11.91 5.31
CA PHE A 36 -9.35 12.44 4.79
C PHE A 36 -8.17 11.49 5.04
N PHE A 37 -8.04 10.99 6.27
CA PHE A 37 -6.96 10.06 6.60
C PHE A 37 -7.14 8.69 5.93
N ALA A 38 -8.38 8.20 5.81
CA ALA A 38 -8.67 6.96 5.11
C ALA A 38 -8.30 7.02 3.62
N ASP A 39 -8.66 8.11 2.95
CA ASP A 39 -8.36 8.33 1.54
C ASP A 39 -6.85 8.46 1.30
N GLU A 40 -6.16 9.21 2.15
CA GLU A 40 -4.70 9.33 2.11
C GLU A 40 -4.01 7.98 2.29
N ALA A 41 -4.42 7.19 3.28
CA ALA A 41 -3.87 5.86 3.51
C ALA A 41 -4.13 4.92 2.32
N ALA A 42 -5.34 4.97 1.75
CA ALA A 42 -5.68 4.18 0.56
C ALA A 42 -4.82 4.59 -0.65
N ASN A 43 -4.60 5.90 -0.84
CA ASN A 43 -3.75 6.41 -1.92
C ASN A 43 -2.28 6.05 -1.72
N ASP A 44 -1.78 6.11 -0.49
CA ASP A 44 -0.42 5.67 -0.15
C ASP A 44 -0.23 4.17 -0.43
N ALA A 45 -1.20 3.34 -0.02
CA ALA A 45 -1.19 1.92 -0.31
C ALA A 45 -1.18 1.64 -1.81
N ARG A 46 -2.06 2.29 -2.59
CA ARG A 46 -2.09 2.18 -4.06
C ARG A 46 -0.74 2.54 -4.66
N ARG A 47 -0.21 3.73 -4.34
CA ARG A 47 1.11 4.18 -4.85
C ARG A 47 2.24 3.23 -4.47
N SER A 48 2.19 2.65 -3.27
CA SER A 48 3.20 1.68 -2.84
C SER A 48 3.14 0.40 -3.66
N VAL A 49 1.94 -0.09 -3.96
CA VAL A 49 1.73 -1.29 -4.77
C VAL A 49 2.13 -1.06 -6.23
N GLU A 50 1.74 0.06 -6.83
CA GLU A 50 2.15 0.41 -8.21
C GLU A 50 3.68 0.47 -8.34
N ARG A 51 4.37 1.09 -7.38
CA ARG A 51 5.85 1.11 -7.37
C ARG A 51 6.48 -0.28 -7.26
N LEU A 52 5.81 -1.22 -6.59
CA LEU A 52 6.27 -2.61 -6.54
C LEU A 52 6.09 -3.28 -7.90
N PHE A 53 4.97 -3.06 -8.58
CA PHE A 53 4.77 -3.54 -9.96
C PHE A 53 5.82 -2.96 -10.91
N ASP A 54 6.06 -1.64 -10.88
CA ASP A 54 7.10 -1.00 -11.68
C ASP A 54 8.48 -1.66 -11.43
N SER A 55 8.80 -1.93 -10.16
CA SER A 55 10.07 -2.58 -9.78
C SER A 55 10.17 -4.02 -10.28
N ILE A 56 9.04 -4.76 -10.30
CA ILE A 56 8.95 -6.12 -10.84
C ILE A 56 9.11 -6.08 -12.37
N ASP A 57 8.45 -5.16 -13.06
CA ASP A 57 8.50 -5.05 -14.52
C ASP A 57 9.89 -4.63 -15.01
N GLU A 58 10.60 -3.76 -14.28
CA GLU A 58 11.93 -3.27 -14.66
C GLU A 58 13.09 -4.23 -14.38
N GLY A 59 12.92 -5.24 -13.51
CA GLY A 59 14.06 -6.08 -13.09
C GLY A 59 13.71 -7.36 -12.34
N GLY A 60 12.44 -7.77 -12.39
CA GLY A 60 11.92 -8.97 -11.74
C GLY A 60 11.77 -8.84 -10.21
N PRO A 61 11.22 -9.88 -9.56
CA PRO A 61 10.91 -9.87 -8.13
C PRO A 61 12.10 -9.53 -7.22
N ARG A 62 13.33 -9.90 -7.62
CA ARG A 62 14.57 -9.60 -6.88
C ARG A 62 14.89 -8.12 -6.78
N ARG A 63 14.40 -7.28 -7.71
CA ARG A 63 14.55 -5.83 -7.62
C ARG A 63 13.54 -5.21 -6.65
N ALA A 64 12.33 -5.76 -6.59
CA ALA A 64 11.27 -5.29 -5.71
C ALA A 64 11.45 -5.74 -4.24
N TYR A 65 11.91 -6.98 -4.02
CA TYR A 65 11.99 -7.58 -2.68
C TYR A 65 13.41 -7.99 -2.26
N HIS A 66 14.43 -7.62 -3.04
CA HIS A 66 15.83 -7.95 -2.79
C HIS A 66 16.02 -9.46 -2.52
N GLN A 67 16.63 -9.79 -1.38
CA GLN A 67 16.98 -11.17 -0.98
C GLN A 67 15.79 -12.03 -0.54
N PHE A 68 14.59 -11.45 -0.40
CA PHE A 68 13.37 -12.16 0.01
C PHE A 68 12.43 -12.44 -1.16
N ALA A 69 12.88 -12.15 -2.39
CA ALA A 69 12.10 -12.39 -3.58
C ALA A 69 12.07 -13.89 -3.90
N LEU A 70 10.90 -14.50 -3.77
CA LEU A 70 10.65 -15.83 -4.31
C LEU A 70 10.39 -15.75 -5.81
N THR A 71 10.89 -16.73 -6.53
CA THR A 71 10.38 -17.05 -7.87
C THR A 71 8.98 -17.65 -7.76
N TRP A 72 8.29 -17.73 -8.89
CA TRP A 72 7.00 -18.39 -8.98
C TRP A 72 7.04 -19.84 -8.47
N ASP A 73 8.03 -20.61 -8.92
CA ASP A 73 8.17 -22.03 -8.54
C ASP A 73 8.48 -22.19 -7.05
N GLU A 74 9.36 -21.36 -6.48
CA GLU A 74 9.65 -21.38 -5.03
C GLU A 74 8.41 -21.03 -4.20
N ALA A 75 7.56 -20.11 -4.67
CA ALA A 75 6.31 -19.76 -4.01
C ALA A 75 5.29 -20.90 -4.08
N LEU A 76 5.18 -21.59 -5.22
CA LEU A 76 4.32 -22.76 -5.38
C LEU A 76 4.76 -23.94 -4.51
N ASP A 77 6.07 -24.21 -4.45
CA ASP A 77 6.61 -25.28 -3.61
C ASP A 77 6.30 -25.03 -2.13
N LEU A 78 6.37 -23.77 -1.67
CA LEU A 78 6.00 -23.39 -0.32
C LEU A 78 4.49 -23.50 -0.06
N ASP A 79 3.65 -23.09 -1.01
CA ASP A 79 2.19 -23.26 -0.91
C ASP A 79 1.84 -24.74 -0.72
N HIS A 80 2.38 -25.64 -1.56
CA HIS A 80 2.16 -27.07 -1.43
C HIS A 80 2.70 -27.67 -0.12
N GLN A 81 3.89 -27.25 0.33
CA GLN A 81 4.49 -27.75 1.57
C GLN A 81 3.71 -27.35 2.82
N THR A 82 3.07 -26.18 2.80
CA THR A 82 2.28 -25.66 3.93
C THR A 82 0.82 -26.12 3.92
N GLY A 83 0.43 -26.94 2.94
CA GLY A 83 -0.95 -27.37 2.76
C GLY A 83 -1.85 -26.28 2.16
N GLY A 84 -1.25 -25.32 1.47
CA GLY A 84 -1.91 -24.29 0.67
C GLY A 84 -2.77 -24.88 -0.45
N GLY A 85 -3.74 -24.10 -0.88
CA GLY A 85 -4.83 -24.55 -1.74
C GLY A 85 -4.63 -24.22 -3.22
N TYR A 86 -3.42 -23.92 -3.67
CA TYR A 86 -3.18 -23.68 -5.09
C TYR A 86 -3.48 -24.95 -5.89
N CYS A 87 -4.65 -25.00 -6.51
CA CYS A 87 -4.98 -25.96 -7.56
C CYS A 87 -4.76 -25.27 -8.90
N ALA A 88 -3.79 -25.77 -9.69
CA ALA A 88 -3.50 -25.31 -11.04
C ALA A 88 -4.65 -25.68 -12.01
N ASP A 89 -5.83 -25.06 -11.83
CA ASP A 89 -7.00 -25.29 -12.68
C ASP A 89 -7.33 -24.05 -13.52
N LYS A 90 -6.28 -23.39 -14.01
CA LYS A 90 -6.35 -22.43 -15.12
C LYS A 90 -5.15 -22.69 -16.01
N GLY A 91 -5.41 -23.10 -17.25
CA GLY A 91 -4.42 -23.40 -18.28
C GLY A 91 -3.55 -22.20 -18.66
N ILE A 92 -2.64 -21.82 -17.76
CA ILE A 92 -1.54 -20.89 -18.02
C ILE A 92 -0.39 -21.77 -18.48
N THR A 93 -0.14 -21.76 -19.79
CA THR A 93 1.07 -22.37 -20.34
C THR A 93 2.27 -21.53 -19.92
N PRO A 94 3.35 -22.13 -19.39
CA PRO A 94 4.56 -21.38 -19.07
C PRO A 94 5.17 -20.86 -20.37
N HIS A 95 5.52 -19.56 -20.39
CA HIS A 95 6.32 -18.98 -21.47
C HIS A 95 7.74 -19.58 -21.41
N PRO A 96 8.27 -20.10 -22.53
CA PRO A 96 9.62 -20.66 -22.57
C PRO A 96 10.65 -19.53 -22.52
N THR A 97 11.73 -19.82 -21.80
CA THR A 97 12.93 -19.01 -21.59
C THR A 97 13.69 -18.72 -22.89
#